data_AF-L1P548-F1
#
_entry.id   AF-L1P548-F1
#
_cell.length_a   1.000
_cell.length_b   1.000
_cell.length_c   1.000
_cell.angle_alpha   90.00
_cell.angle_beta   90.00
_cell.angle_gamma   90.00
#
_symmetry.space_group_name_H-M   'P 1'
#
loop_
_entity.id
_entity.type
_entity.pdbx_description
1 polymer ?
#
loop_
_entity_poly.entity_id
_entity_poly.type
_entity_poly.pdbx_seq_one_letter_code
_entity_poly.pdbx_strand_id
1 'polypeptide(L)'
;MEDKDNWLKREIAQGFMMLAALNLKGRPASADLTAVAKLWHGILGSRIWQPERDTARIKAAFLTIAATSSEWPNPSDLIRHLPPEDVRMVPRLEKKHHPTEYGKAQAAKLKQTLSLLGSSPCMDRDWIHGPRHRSVDECKRINAERQKGK
;
A
#
# COMPACT_ATOMS: atom_id res chain seq x y z
N MET A 1 11.00 -5.35 25.36
CA MET A 1 10.45 -5.35 23.99
C MET A 1 9.84 -6.69 23.59
N GLU A 2 9.74 -7.68 24.49
CA GLU A 2 9.14 -9.01 24.21
C GLU A 2 7.62 -8.99 23.96
N ASP A 3 6.90 -8.01 24.54
CA ASP A 3 5.43 -8.06 24.58
C ASP A 3 4.75 -7.72 23.25
N LYS A 4 5.42 -6.92 22.39
CA LYS A 4 4.86 -6.50 21.10
C LYS A 4 4.85 -7.59 20.04
N ASP A 5 5.61 -8.67 20.23
CA ASP A 5 5.64 -9.79 19.30
C ASP A 5 4.71 -10.95 19.71
N ASN A 6 4.31 -10.99 20.99
CA ASN A 6 3.51 -12.10 21.53
C ASN A 6 2.01 -11.81 21.64
N TRP A 7 1.56 -10.57 21.44
CA TRP A 7 0.14 -10.24 21.54
C TRP A 7 -0.70 -11.01 20.50
N LEU A 8 -0.25 -11.12 19.24
CA LEU A 8 -1.00 -11.80 18.19
C LEU A 8 -1.19 -13.30 18.51
N LYS A 9 -0.14 -13.96 19.01
CA LYS A 9 -0.21 -15.36 19.48
C LYS A 9 -1.27 -15.52 20.57
N ARG A 10 -1.29 -14.59 21.53
CA ARG A 10 -2.27 -14.59 22.63
C ARG A 10 -3.70 -14.43 22.11
N GLU A 11 -3.93 -13.51 21.19
CA GLU A 11 -5.26 -13.29 20.60
C GLU A 11 -5.74 -14.49 19.78
N ILE A 12 -4.85 -15.11 19.00
CA ILE A 12 -5.17 -16.36 18.27
C ILE A 12 -5.51 -17.48 19.25
N ALA A 13 -4.71 -17.66 20.32
CA ALA A 13 -4.97 -18.70 21.32
C ALA A 13 -6.33 -18.49 22.02
N GLN A 14 -6.68 -17.25 22.38
CA GLN A 14 -7.98 -16.92 22.97
C GLN A 14 -9.14 -17.22 22.01
N GLY A 15 -9.02 -16.81 20.74
CA GLY A 15 -10.01 -17.11 19.71
C GLY A 15 -10.18 -18.62 19.48
N PHE A 16 -9.09 -19.37 19.48
CA PHE A 16 -9.10 -20.83 19.31
C PHE A 16 -9.79 -21.55 20.47
N MET A 17 -9.52 -21.15 21.71
CA MET A 17 -10.20 -21.71 22.88
C MET A 17 -11.72 -21.49 22.79
N MET A 18 -12.14 -20.29 22.39
CA MET A 18 -13.55 -19.97 22.21
C MET A 18 -14.20 -20.82 21.11
N LEU A 19 -13.59 -20.90 19.92
CA LEU A 19 -14.11 -21.72 18.83
C LEU A 19 -14.12 -23.21 19.19
N ALA A 20 -13.11 -23.68 19.92
CA ALA A 20 -13.03 -25.06 20.36
C ALA A 20 -14.20 -25.43 21.27
N ALA A 21 -14.70 -24.51 22.10
CA ALA A 21 -15.86 -24.75 22.96
C ALA A 21 -17.16 -25.01 22.16
N LEU A 22 -17.25 -24.54 20.91
CA LEU A 22 -18.46 -24.65 20.08
C LEU A 22 -18.60 -25.98 19.32
N ASN A 23 -17.63 -26.90 19.44
CA ASN A 23 -17.65 -28.21 18.75
C ASN A 23 -18.01 -28.13 17.26
N LEU A 24 -17.47 -27.13 16.55
CA LEU A 24 -17.74 -26.91 15.12
C LEU A 24 -17.32 -28.12 14.27
N LYS A 25 -18.00 -28.32 13.13
CA LYS A 25 -17.65 -29.36 12.17
C LYS A 25 -16.25 -29.11 11.59
N GLY A 26 -15.42 -30.16 11.52
CA GLY A 26 -14.04 -30.04 11.02
C GLY A 26 -13.06 -29.47 12.05
N ARG A 27 -13.44 -29.36 13.33
CA ARG A 27 -12.53 -28.94 14.41
C ARG A 27 -11.32 -29.90 14.50
N PRO A 28 -10.09 -29.37 14.58
CA PRO A 28 -8.90 -30.16 14.89
C PRO A 28 -9.01 -30.88 16.25
N ALA A 29 -8.26 -31.97 16.44
CA ALA A 29 -8.17 -32.60 17.75
C ALA A 29 -7.56 -31.65 18.78
N SER A 30 -7.93 -31.78 20.06
CA SER A 30 -7.44 -30.90 21.11
C SER A 30 -5.92 -30.91 21.23
N ALA A 31 -5.27 -32.05 20.96
CA ALA A 31 -3.81 -32.18 20.96
C ALA A 31 -3.16 -31.35 19.84
N ASP A 32 -3.85 -31.14 18.72
CA ASP A 32 -3.33 -30.49 17.53
C ASP A 32 -3.61 -28.98 17.50
N LEU A 33 -4.52 -28.47 18.35
CA LEU A 33 -4.91 -27.05 18.38
C LEU A 33 -3.70 -26.11 18.51
N THR A 34 -2.71 -26.48 19.32
CA THR A 34 -1.48 -25.71 19.50
C THR A 34 -0.66 -25.63 18.20
N ALA A 35 -0.60 -26.72 17.43
CA ALA A 35 0.11 -26.74 16.15
C ALA A 35 -0.62 -25.89 15.11
N VAL A 36 -1.95 -25.99 15.05
CA VAL A 36 -2.78 -25.18 14.13
C VAL A 36 -2.68 -23.69 14.48
N ALA A 37 -2.69 -23.33 15.77
CA ALA A 37 -2.51 -21.94 16.20
C ALA A 37 -1.14 -21.37 15.79
N LYS A 38 -0.07 -22.16 15.88
CA LYS A 38 1.26 -21.76 15.38
C LYS A 38 1.27 -21.53 13.87
N LEU A 39 0.59 -22.40 13.11
CA LEU A 39 0.44 -22.24 11.67
C LEU A 39 -0.30 -20.93 11.33
N TRP A 40 -1.41 -20.66 12.02
CA TRP A 40 -2.17 -19.42 11.86
C TRP A 40 -1.33 -18.20 12.19
N HIS A 41 -0.54 -18.24 13.27
CA HIS A 41 0.37 -17.16 13.60
C HIS A 41 1.41 -16.91 12.50
N GLY A 42 1.97 -17.97 11.90
CA GLY A 42 2.89 -17.83 10.75
C GLY A 42 2.22 -17.20 9.53
N ILE A 43 1.00 -17.63 9.19
CA ILE A 43 0.25 -17.11 8.04
C ILE A 43 -0.14 -15.64 8.26
N LEU A 44 -0.73 -15.33 9.43
CA LEU A 44 -1.18 -13.97 9.75
C LEU A 44 -0.01 -13.02 10.00
N GLY A 45 1.14 -13.53 10.48
CA GLY A 45 2.37 -12.77 10.70
C GLY A 45 3.00 -12.21 9.42
N SER A 46 2.58 -12.65 8.24
CA SER A 46 2.97 -12.04 6.95
C SER A 46 2.44 -10.62 6.75
N ARG A 47 1.47 -10.19 7.57
CA ARG A 47 0.84 -8.87 7.51
C ARG A 47 1.42 -7.92 8.56
N ILE A 48 1.35 -6.63 8.25
CA ILE A 48 1.69 -5.58 9.21
C ILE A 48 0.48 -5.36 10.12
N TRP A 49 0.68 -5.58 11.42
CA TRP A 49 -0.33 -5.38 12.44
C TRP A 49 0.05 -4.26 13.40
N GLN A 50 -0.95 -3.58 13.94
CA GLN A 50 -0.83 -2.56 14.97
C GLN A 50 -1.55 -3.03 16.23
N PRO A 51 -0.84 -3.48 17.28
CA PRO A 51 -1.46 -4.05 18.48
C PRO A 51 -2.55 -3.15 19.09
N GLU A 52 -2.32 -1.84 19.07
CA GLU A 52 -3.20 -0.82 19.65
C GLU A 52 -4.56 -0.73 18.93
N ARG A 53 -4.64 -1.13 17.65
CA ARG A 53 -5.86 -1.08 16.83
C ARG A 53 -6.44 -2.47 16.55
N ASP A 54 -5.57 -3.43 16.29
CA ASP A 54 -5.97 -4.73 15.74
C ASP A 54 -6.35 -5.76 16.80
N THR A 55 -5.94 -5.56 18.06
CA THR A 55 -6.35 -6.45 19.17
C THR A 55 -7.88 -6.56 19.26
N ALA A 56 -8.59 -5.43 19.26
CA ALA A 56 -10.05 -5.42 19.34
C ALA A 56 -10.70 -5.98 18.06
N ARG A 57 -10.11 -5.71 16.89
CA ARG A 57 -10.62 -6.18 15.60
C ARG A 57 -10.52 -7.69 15.45
N ILE A 58 -9.40 -8.28 15.86
CA ILE A 58 -9.19 -9.74 15.82
C ILE A 58 -10.17 -10.44 16.77
N LYS A 59 -10.34 -9.93 18.00
CA LYS A 59 -11.35 -10.45 18.94
C LYS A 59 -12.76 -10.42 18.35
N ALA A 60 -13.15 -9.27 17.76
CA ALA A 60 -14.44 -9.11 17.12
C ALA A 60 -14.64 -10.06 15.93
N ALA A 61 -13.59 -10.30 15.12
CA ALA A 61 -13.64 -11.25 14.02
C ALA A 61 -13.88 -12.68 14.51
N PHE A 62 -13.14 -13.13 15.54
CA PHE A 62 -13.36 -14.45 16.15
C PHE A 62 -14.76 -14.59 16.75
N LEU A 63 -15.28 -13.55 17.41
CA LEU A 63 -16.66 -13.55 17.92
C LEU A 63 -17.69 -13.65 16.80
N THR A 64 -17.47 -12.93 15.70
CA THR A 64 -18.37 -12.97 14.54
C THR A 64 -18.38 -14.35 13.91
N ILE A 65 -17.21 -14.97 13.73
CA ILE A 65 -17.11 -16.34 13.23
C ILE A 65 -17.79 -17.33 14.17
N ALA A 66 -17.54 -17.23 15.47
CA ALA A 66 -18.18 -18.06 16.48
C ALA A 66 -19.71 -17.97 16.45
N ALA A 67 -20.26 -16.80 16.15
CA ALA A 67 -21.71 -16.59 16.07
C ALA A 67 -22.34 -17.04 14.74
N THR A 68 -21.56 -17.13 13.65
CA THR A 68 -22.11 -17.28 12.29
C THR A 68 -21.67 -18.55 11.56
N SER A 69 -20.52 -19.12 11.90
CA SER A 69 -19.97 -20.28 11.20
C SER A 69 -20.43 -21.59 11.81
N SER A 70 -20.80 -22.55 10.95
CA SER A 70 -21.08 -23.94 11.32
C SER A 70 -19.86 -24.86 11.22
N GLU A 71 -18.81 -24.40 10.54
CA GLU A 71 -17.59 -25.16 10.26
C GLU A 71 -16.36 -24.46 10.87
N TRP A 72 -15.31 -25.24 11.13
CA TRP A 72 -14.06 -24.70 11.65
C TRP A 72 -13.44 -23.74 10.61
N PRO A 73 -13.13 -22.49 10.99
CA PRO A 73 -12.68 -21.48 10.04
C PRO A 73 -11.26 -21.75 9.54
N ASN A 74 -10.90 -21.13 8.42
CA ASN A 74 -9.54 -20.99 7.92
C ASN A 74 -8.98 -19.58 8.20
N PRO A 75 -7.65 -19.34 8.10
CA PRO A 75 -7.08 -18.00 8.31
C PRO A 75 -7.66 -16.93 7.37
N SER A 76 -8.05 -17.31 6.15
CA SER A 76 -8.75 -16.42 5.21
C SER A 76 -10.09 -15.93 5.75
N ASP A 77 -10.81 -16.77 6.49
CA ASP A 77 -12.13 -16.43 7.03
C ASP A 77 -11.98 -15.40 8.14
N LEU A 78 -10.97 -15.54 8.99
CA LEU A 78 -10.63 -14.50 9.98
C LEU A 78 -10.42 -13.14 9.31
N ILE A 79 -9.68 -13.10 8.21
CA ILE A 79 -9.41 -11.86 7.46
C ILE A 79 -10.69 -11.28 6.87
N ARG A 80 -11.60 -12.12 6.35
CA ARG A 80 -12.88 -11.68 5.78
C ARG A 80 -13.82 -11.10 6.84
N HIS A 81 -13.76 -11.62 8.06
CA HIS A 81 -14.58 -11.18 9.19
C HIS A 81 -13.94 -10.06 10.02
N LEU A 82 -12.77 -9.53 9.64
CA LEU A 82 -12.20 -8.36 10.30
C LEU A 82 -13.10 -7.15 10.10
N PRO A 83 -13.52 -6.46 11.19
CA PRO A 83 -14.20 -5.19 11.07
C PRO A 83 -13.34 -4.18 10.29
N PRO A 84 -13.98 -3.25 9.55
CA PRO A 84 -13.25 -2.17 8.90
C PRO A 84 -12.43 -1.40 9.94
N GLU A 85 -11.31 -0.83 9.50
CA GLU A 85 -10.52 0.03 10.36
C GLU A 85 -11.36 1.22 10.82
N ASP A 86 -11.21 1.59 12.09
CA ASP A 86 -11.76 2.84 12.60
C ASP A 86 -11.01 3.99 11.92
N VAL A 87 -11.54 4.43 10.78
CA VAL A 87 -11.04 5.59 10.06
C VAL A 87 -11.41 6.79 10.91
N ARG A 88 -10.48 7.21 11.77
CA ARG A 88 -10.58 8.50 12.46
C ARG A 88 -10.62 9.57 11.39
N MET A 89 -11.82 10.06 11.11
CA MET A 89 -12.03 11.22 10.25
C MET A 89 -11.27 12.38 10.90
N VAL A 90 -10.14 12.73 10.32
CA VAL A 90 -9.39 13.90 10.75
C VAL A 90 -10.29 15.11 10.48
N PRO A 91 -10.51 16.01 11.45
CA PRO A 91 -11.33 17.19 11.22
C PRO A 91 -10.88 17.87 9.93
N ARG A 92 -11.83 18.15 9.04
CA ARG A 92 -11.54 18.91 7.84
C ARG A 92 -10.88 20.21 8.30
N LEU A 93 -9.63 20.45 7.87
CA LEU A 93 -8.96 21.71 8.15
C LEU A 93 -9.87 22.83 7.61
N GLU A 94 -10.47 23.60 8.52
CA GLU A 94 -11.39 24.69 8.17
C GLU A 94 -10.68 25.72 7.28
N LYS A 95 -9.43 25.99 7.63
CA LYS A 95 -8.56 26.90 6.89
C LYS A 95 -7.76 26.09 5.87
N LYS A 96 -8.04 26.34 4.59
CA LYS A 96 -7.18 25.87 3.50
C LYS A 96 -5.78 26.46 3.68
N HIS A 97 -4.75 25.76 3.21
CA HIS A 97 -3.40 26.28 3.26
C HIS A 97 -3.30 27.60 2.46
N HIS A 98 -2.85 28.66 3.11
CA HIS A 98 -2.53 29.94 2.48
C HIS A 98 -1.00 30.10 2.48
N PRO A 99 -0.35 30.30 1.32
CA PRO A 99 1.09 30.47 1.26
C PRO A 99 1.54 31.69 2.06
N THR A 100 2.38 31.46 3.07
CA THR A 100 3.05 32.52 3.84
C THR A 100 3.97 33.34 2.93
N GLU A 101 4.30 34.58 3.30
CA GLU A 101 5.27 35.42 2.58
C GLU A 101 6.61 34.71 2.33
N TYR A 102 7.13 34.01 3.34
CA TYR A 102 8.31 33.15 3.19
C TYR A 102 8.09 32.05 2.14
N GLY A 103 6.92 31.40 2.15
CA GLY A 103 6.56 30.36 1.19
C GLY A 103 6.47 30.90 -0.24
N LYS A 104 5.93 32.10 -0.43
CA LYS A 104 5.92 32.80 -1.73
C LYS A 104 7.34 33.12 -2.20
N ALA A 105 8.20 33.63 -1.32
CA ALA A 105 9.59 33.93 -1.64
C ALA A 105 10.37 32.66 -2.03
N GLN A 106 10.17 31.55 -1.31
CA GLN A 106 10.80 30.29 -1.61
C GLN A 106 10.29 29.69 -2.93
N ALA A 107 8.98 29.78 -3.20
CA ALA A 107 8.40 29.38 -4.47
C ALA A 107 8.93 30.20 -5.65
N ALA A 108 9.16 31.51 -5.46
CA ALA A 108 9.76 32.37 -6.47
C ALA A 108 11.21 31.95 -6.77
N LYS A 109 12.02 31.68 -5.74
CA LYS A 109 13.38 31.13 -5.91
C LYS A 109 13.34 29.79 -6.65
N LEU A 110 12.42 28.91 -6.30
CA LEU A 110 12.24 27.60 -6.94
C LEU A 110 11.87 27.73 -8.42
N LYS A 111 11.02 28.71 -8.78
CA LYS A 111 10.71 29.01 -10.19
C LYS A 111 11.94 29.50 -10.96
N GLN A 112 12.76 30.36 -10.36
CA GLN A 112 14.00 30.86 -10.99
C GLN A 112 15.00 29.72 -11.21
N THR A 113 15.19 28.84 -10.22
CA THR A 113 16.08 27.68 -10.37
C THR A 113 15.56 26.71 -11.43
N LEU A 114 14.25 26.44 -11.45
CA LEU A 114 13.61 25.61 -12.49
C LEU A 114 13.75 26.21 -13.89
N SER A 115 13.64 27.53 -14.06
CA SER A 115 13.86 28.16 -15.37
C SER A 115 15.29 28.01 -15.88
N LEU A 116 16.28 28.10 -14.97
CA LEU A 116 17.69 27.88 -15.33
C LEU A 116 17.94 26.41 -15.71
N LEU A 117 17.33 25.48 -14.98
CA LEU A 117 17.39 24.05 -15.29
C LEU A 117 16.71 23.75 -16.63
N GLY A 118 15.58 24.38 -16.95
CA GLY A 118 14.91 24.22 -18.24
C GLY A 118 15.75 24.66 -19.45
N SER A 119 16.67 25.60 -19.25
CA SER A 119 17.64 26.03 -20.27
C SER A 119 18.97 25.25 -20.22
N SER A 120 19.12 24.29 -19.30
CA SER A 120 20.35 23.51 -19.19
C SER A 120 20.43 22.47 -20.31
N PRO A 121 21.63 22.18 -20.85
CA PRO A 121 21.80 21.25 -21.98
C PRO A 121 21.22 19.86 -21.73
N CYS A 122 21.21 19.40 -20.48
CA CYS A 122 20.65 18.10 -20.09
C CYS A 122 19.11 18.04 -20.13
N MET A 123 18.42 19.18 -20.16
CA MET A 123 16.97 19.29 -20.30
C MET A 123 16.54 19.63 -21.73
N ASP A 124 17.50 19.91 -22.61
CA ASP A 124 17.27 20.01 -24.05
C ASP A 124 16.94 18.60 -24.59
N ARG A 125 15.68 18.44 -25.02
CA ARG A 125 15.18 17.17 -25.55
C ARG A 125 15.86 16.78 -26.86
N ASP A 126 16.43 17.76 -27.56
CA ASP A 126 17.17 17.56 -28.81
C ASP A 126 18.63 17.11 -28.54
N TRP A 127 19.14 17.25 -27.31
CA TRP A 127 20.48 16.78 -26.92
C TRP A 127 20.54 15.26 -26.70
N ILE A 128 19.51 14.66 -26.09
CA ILE A 128 19.43 13.20 -25.88
C ILE A 128 18.89 12.49 -27.13
N HIS A 129 17.99 13.13 -27.85
CA HIS A 129 17.45 12.63 -29.11
C HIS A 129 17.97 13.53 -30.21
N GLY A 130 19.06 13.12 -30.87
CA GLY A 130 19.70 13.90 -31.94
C GLY A 130 18.71 14.46 -32.97
N PRO A 131 19.10 15.48 -33.75
CA PRO A 131 18.20 16.34 -34.51
C PRO A 131 17.15 15.51 -35.24
N ARG A 132 15.87 15.83 -35.00
CA ARG A 132 14.68 15.16 -35.54
C ARG A 132 14.99 14.55 -36.91
N HIS A 133 14.72 13.25 -37.09
CA HIS A 133 14.81 12.59 -38.39
C HIS A 133 14.20 13.52 -39.46
N ARG A 134 15.00 13.92 -40.45
CA ARG A 134 14.55 14.84 -41.52
C ARG A 134 13.25 14.32 -42.10
N SER A 135 12.28 15.23 -42.28
CA SER A 135 11.01 14.85 -42.89
C SER A 135 11.24 14.31 -44.30
N VAL A 136 10.36 13.42 -44.77
CA VAL A 136 10.48 12.84 -46.12
C VAL A 136 10.50 13.93 -47.19
N ASP A 137 9.77 15.03 -47.00
CA ASP A 137 9.72 16.16 -47.93
C ASP A 137 11.00 17.00 -47.94
N GLU A 138 11.68 17.07 -46.79
CA GLU A 138 13.00 17.69 -46.68
C GLU A 138 14.06 16.83 -47.39
N CYS A 139 14.03 15.51 -47.22
CA CYS A 139 14.91 14.58 -47.94
C CYS A 139 14.69 14.62 -49.47
N LYS A 140 13.42 14.71 -49.92
CA LYS A 140 13.08 14.85 -51.35
C LYS A 140 13.62 16.14 -51.95
N ARG A 141 13.51 17.28 -51.24
CA ARG A 141 14.07 18.57 -51.68
C ARG A 141 15.58 18.50 -51.86
N ILE A 142 16.30 17.98 -50.86
CA ILE A 142 17.76 17.85 -50.90
C ILE A 142 18.21 16.94 -52.05
N ASN A 143 17.49 15.85 -52.33
CA ASN A 143 17.82 14.97 -53.43
C ASN A 143 17.57 15.64 -54.80
N ALA A 144 16.46 16.36 -54.95
CA ALA A 144 16.16 17.09 -56.18
C ALA A 144 17.20 18.20 -56.47
N GLU A 145 17.68 18.90 -55.44
CA GLU A 145 18.76 19.89 -55.58
C GLU A 145 20.09 19.25 -56.02
N ARG A 146 20.42 18.06 -55.49
CA ARG A 146 21.61 17.31 -55.92
C ARG A 146 21.53 16.81 -57.37
N GLN A 147 20.33 16.49 -57.85
CA GLN A 147 20.11 16.06 -59.24
C GLN A 147 20.22 17.23 -60.23
N LYS A 148 19.95 18.48 -59.81
CA LYS A 148 20.11 19.67 -60.65
C LYS A 148 21.57 20.08 -60.86
N GLY A 149 22.48 19.59 -60.04
CA GLY A 149 23.92 19.85 -60.11
C GLY A 149 24.73 18.74 -60.79
N LYS A 150 24.08 17.75 -61.40
CA LYS A 150 24.67 16.73 -62.29
C LYS A 150 24.17 16.97 -63.71
#